data_AF-A0A8X7NGT7-F1
#
_entry.id   AF-A0A8X7NGT7-F1
#
_cell.length_a   1.000
_cell.length_b   1.000
_cell.length_c   1.000
_cell.angle_alpha   90.00
_cell.angle_beta   90.00
_cell.angle_gamma   90.00
#
_symmetry.space_group_name_H-M   'P 1'
#
loop_
_entity.id
_entity.type
_entity.pdbx_description
1 polymer ?
#
loop_
_entity_poly.entity_id
_entity_poly.type
_entity_poly.pdbx_seq_one_letter_code
_entity_poly.pdbx_strand_id
1 'polypeptide(L)'
;MSLVSAPAGINTGGLDVRMPADSWALIANLQEVGGQDGYDVAIATLGWMKREHYMALPKDWARPTIPVADVGSGPTGASFSLRDLAQVYALNKDRCPVKSYAAQFALLRMEAARAGWVDRSTQTEIVLVEPLHDVSALRTLAQDLEALRHKIDQVRSLGYLIPLIAEHVLRTKGHYWSTEQADIYTGHYRDIYEACLLPEFEDYLPPDLLYHQALHWTGPSRQMQVLLAQLQIPRLPGPLKTMASDPPASMDLISATAKCIKALRIGMKRKLSATYDFELIKSVAAAAEKDPFKYHKSYFLYGVDPPTKDELATLRKAMEAAANMGPLSQWA
;
A
#
# COMPACT_ATOMS: atom_id res chain seq x y z
N MET A 1 -10.62 -15.59 -41.88
CA MET A 1 -10.67 -14.17 -41.47
C MET A 1 -9.38 -13.51 -41.91
N SER A 2 -9.46 -12.32 -42.54
CA SER A 2 -8.27 -11.58 -42.97
C SER A 2 -7.50 -11.07 -41.75
N LEU A 3 -6.25 -11.49 -41.60
CA LEU A 3 -5.34 -10.96 -40.60
C LEU A 3 -4.75 -9.66 -41.13
N VAL A 4 -4.94 -8.58 -40.38
CA VAL A 4 -4.43 -7.26 -40.74
C VAL A 4 -3.36 -6.83 -39.75
N SER A 5 -2.39 -6.05 -40.23
CA SER A 5 -1.39 -5.42 -39.38
C SER A 5 -2.05 -4.41 -38.43
N ALA A 6 -1.34 -4.04 -37.37
CA ALA A 6 -1.80 -3.03 -36.42
C ALA A 6 -2.22 -1.74 -37.14
N PRO A 7 -3.42 -1.20 -36.85
CA PRO A 7 -3.85 0.10 -37.35
C PRO A 7 -2.87 1.22 -36.96
N ALA A 8 -2.81 2.26 -37.80
CA ALA A 8 -1.99 3.43 -37.51
C ALA A 8 -2.38 4.04 -36.15
N GLY A 9 -1.42 4.10 -35.21
CA GLY A 9 -1.61 4.62 -33.85
C GLY A 9 -1.48 3.59 -32.73
N ILE A 10 -1.49 2.28 -33.02
CA ILE A 10 -1.30 1.22 -32.01
C ILE A 10 0.17 0.79 -31.97
N ASN A 11 0.87 1.05 -30.85
CA ASN A 11 2.26 0.65 -30.67
C ASN A 11 2.36 -0.82 -30.24
N THR A 12 2.91 -1.66 -31.12
CA THR A 12 3.11 -3.10 -30.87
C THR A 12 4.47 -3.43 -30.25
N GLY A 13 5.27 -2.44 -29.88
CA GLY A 13 6.63 -2.64 -29.36
C GLY A 13 7.62 -3.17 -30.41
N GLY A 14 7.34 -2.97 -31.70
CA GLY A 14 8.19 -3.41 -32.81
C GLY A 14 7.95 -4.86 -33.27
N LEU A 15 6.94 -5.55 -32.72
CA LEU A 15 6.52 -6.88 -33.15
C LEU A 15 5.56 -6.77 -34.33
N ASP A 16 5.82 -7.49 -35.44
CA ASP A 16 4.95 -7.54 -36.63
C ASP A 16 3.79 -8.53 -36.42
N VAL A 17 2.90 -8.18 -35.47
CA VAL A 17 1.74 -8.99 -35.09
C VAL A 17 0.59 -8.69 -36.05
N ARG A 18 -0.02 -9.74 -36.62
CA ARG A 18 -1.22 -9.63 -37.45
C ARG A 18 -2.38 -10.38 -36.81
N MET A 19 -3.49 -9.68 -36.61
CA MET A 19 -4.69 -10.19 -35.95
C MET A 19 -5.94 -9.83 -36.77
N PRO A 20 -7.09 -10.49 -36.54
CA PRO A 20 -8.34 -10.08 -37.16
C PRO A 20 -8.70 -8.64 -36.80
N ALA A 21 -9.34 -7.91 -37.72
CA ALA A 21 -9.74 -6.51 -37.52
C ALA A 21 -10.58 -6.30 -36.25
N ASP A 22 -11.42 -7.27 -35.90
CA ASP A 22 -12.27 -7.23 -34.71
C ASP A 22 -11.44 -7.29 -33.41
N SER A 23 -10.30 -7.99 -33.43
CA SER A 23 -9.36 -8.03 -32.30
C SER A 23 -8.58 -6.72 -32.16
N TRP A 24 -8.22 -6.09 -33.29
CA TRP A 24 -7.63 -4.74 -33.26
C TRP A 24 -8.62 -3.68 -32.79
N ALA A 25 -9.89 -3.78 -33.19
CA ALA A 25 -10.95 -2.92 -32.69
C ALA A 25 -11.15 -3.10 -31.18
N LEU A 26 -11.03 -4.33 -30.66
CA LEU A 26 -11.07 -4.61 -29.22
C LEU A 26 -9.88 -3.97 -28.47
N ILE A 27 -8.68 -4.05 -29.03
CA ILE A 27 -7.45 -3.45 -28.47
C ILE A 27 -7.52 -1.92 -28.50
N ALA A 28 -8.01 -1.33 -29.59
CA ALA A 28 -8.24 0.11 -29.69
C ALA A 28 -9.28 0.58 -28.65
N ASN A 29 -10.33 -0.22 -28.41
CA ASN A 29 -11.34 0.05 -27.39
C ASN A 29 -10.82 -0.13 -25.94
N LEU A 30 -9.69 -0.81 -25.74
CA LEU A 30 -9.01 -0.89 -24.44
C LEU A 30 -8.10 0.31 -24.18
N GLN A 31 -7.80 1.14 -25.19
CA GLN A 31 -6.92 2.32 -25.05
C GLN A 31 -7.66 3.64 -24.78
N GLU A 32 -8.99 3.67 -24.69
CA GLU A 32 -9.74 4.88 -24.32
C GLU A 32 -10.65 4.70 -23.10
N VAL A 33 -10.11 4.31 -21.95
CA VAL A 33 -10.74 4.65 -20.65
C VAL A 33 -9.66 4.78 -19.55
N GLY A 34 -9.32 6.01 -19.18
CA GLY A 34 -8.52 6.31 -17.98
C GLY A 34 -7.60 7.51 -18.15
N GLY A 35 -8.00 8.65 -17.60
CA GLY A 35 -7.40 9.96 -17.83
C GLY A 35 -5.93 10.09 -17.42
N GLN A 36 -5.30 11.08 -18.05
CA GLN A 36 -4.01 11.66 -17.69
C GLN A 36 -3.90 11.84 -16.17
N ASP A 37 -2.74 11.45 -15.65
CA ASP A 37 -2.31 11.36 -14.25
C ASP A 37 -2.63 10.07 -13.47
N GLY A 38 -2.91 8.96 -14.17
CA GLY A 38 -2.64 7.62 -13.63
C GLY A 38 -1.13 7.43 -13.43
N TYR A 39 -0.73 6.71 -12.37
CA TYR A 39 0.67 6.35 -12.13
C TYR A 39 1.34 5.92 -13.43
N ASP A 40 2.47 6.56 -13.74
CA ASP A 40 3.34 6.04 -14.77
C ASP A 40 3.71 4.62 -14.35
N VAL A 41 3.40 3.64 -15.19
CA VAL A 41 3.91 2.27 -15.01
C VAL A 41 5.45 2.29 -15.02
N ALA A 42 6.09 3.39 -15.45
CA ALA A 42 7.51 3.69 -15.28
C ALA A 42 7.91 4.37 -13.96
N ILE A 43 7.00 4.73 -13.04
CA ILE A 43 7.32 4.90 -11.59
C ILE A 43 7.52 3.49 -10.93
N ALA A 44 7.65 2.44 -11.74
CA ALA A 44 8.30 1.18 -11.39
C ALA A 44 9.85 1.27 -11.34
N THR A 45 10.42 2.45 -11.09
CA THR A 45 11.66 2.54 -10.30
C THR A 45 11.32 2.75 -8.83
N LEU A 46 10.41 1.91 -8.31
CA LEU A 46 10.60 1.30 -7.00
C LEU A 46 12.08 0.93 -6.90
N GLY A 47 12.74 1.13 -5.78
CA GLY A 47 14.02 0.45 -5.58
C GLY A 47 13.71 -1.04 -5.63
N TRP A 48 13.84 -1.69 -6.80
CA TRP A 48 13.50 -3.10 -6.94
C TRP A 48 14.26 -3.82 -5.84
N MET A 49 13.52 -4.45 -4.93
CA MET A 49 14.17 -5.26 -3.92
C MET A 49 15.00 -6.28 -4.69
N LYS A 50 16.30 -6.36 -4.38
CA LYS A 50 17.15 -7.36 -5.03
C LYS A 50 16.49 -8.72 -4.82
N ARG A 51 16.44 -9.55 -5.85
CA ARG A 51 15.79 -10.87 -5.78
C ARG A 51 16.33 -11.76 -4.64
N GLU A 52 17.58 -11.55 -4.24
CA GLU A 52 18.18 -12.20 -3.06
C GLU A 52 17.49 -11.82 -1.73
N HIS A 53 16.88 -10.64 -1.65
CA HIS A 53 16.13 -10.17 -0.49
C HIS A 53 14.63 -10.49 -0.57
N TYR A 54 14.09 -10.97 -1.70
CA TYR A 54 12.67 -11.36 -1.81
C TYR A 54 12.23 -12.31 -0.70
N MET A 55 10.92 -12.31 -0.40
CA MET A 55 10.33 -13.22 0.57
C MET A 55 10.46 -14.65 0.06
N ALA A 56 11.12 -15.51 0.83
CA ALA A 56 11.24 -16.92 0.49
C ALA A 56 10.17 -17.76 1.19
N LEU A 57 9.47 -18.56 0.40
CA LEU A 57 8.59 -19.62 0.87
C LEU A 57 9.14 -20.97 0.39
N PRO A 58 8.91 -22.06 1.13
CA PRO A 58 9.35 -23.38 0.70
C PRO A 58 8.58 -23.80 -0.57
N LYS A 59 9.20 -24.55 -1.47
CA LYS A 59 8.62 -24.91 -2.79
C LYS A 59 7.32 -25.71 -2.68
N ASP A 60 7.17 -26.47 -1.60
CA ASP A 60 5.98 -27.25 -1.25
C ASP A 60 4.89 -26.40 -0.56
N TRP A 61 5.01 -25.07 -0.59
CA TRP A 61 4.00 -24.14 -0.07
C TRP A 61 2.67 -24.27 -0.81
N ALA A 62 1.79 -25.09 -0.25
CA ALA A 62 0.44 -25.38 -0.75
C ALA A 62 -0.66 -24.64 0.03
N ARG A 63 -0.31 -23.62 0.82
CA ARG A 63 -1.30 -22.91 1.65
C ARG A 63 -2.13 -21.96 0.78
N PRO A 64 -3.48 -21.98 0.92
CA PRO A 64 -4.32 -21.02 0.23
C PRO A 64 -4.08 -19.60 0.77
N THR A 65 -4.30 -18.61 -0.09
CA THR A 65 -4.33 -17.20 0.32
C THR A 65 -5.45 -17.01 1.35
N ILE A 66 -5.12 -16.43 2.51
CA ILE A 66 -6.11 -16.13 3.55
C ILE A 66 -7.08 -15.05 3.03
N PRO A 67 -8.38 -15.08 3.37
CA PRO A 67 -9.27 -13.97 3.03
C PRO A 67 -8.81 -12.63 3.64
N VAL A 68 -9.06 -11.51 2.97
CA VAL A 68 -8.57 -10.18 3.42
C VAL A 68 -9.11 -9.76 4.79
N ALA A 69 -10.36 -10.12 5.10
CA ALA A 69 -10.99 -9.87 6.41
C ALA A 69 -10.35 -10.70 7.54
N ASP A 70 -9.67 -11.78 7.18
CA ASP A 70 -9.13 -12.80 8.09
C ASP A 70 -7.65 -12.57 8.43
N VAL A 71 -6.96 -11.66 7.75
CA VAL A 71 -5.55 -11.31 8.03
C VAL A 71 -5.40 -10.76 9.46
N GLY A 72 -4.46 -11.30 10.23
CA GLY A 72 -4.24 -10.94 11.63
C GLY A 72 -5.19 -11.63 12.62
N SER A 73 -6.06 -12.54 12.16
CA SER A 73 -6.88 -13.35 13.07
C SER A 73 -6.04 -14.49 13.63
N GLY A 74 -5.81 -14.47 14.94
CA GLY A 74 -5.15 -15.58 15.64
C GLY A 74 -5.74 -16.98 15.37
N PRO A 75 -7.04 -17.16 15.06
CA PRO A 75 -7.63 -18.49 14.83
C PRO A 75 -8.28 -18.71 13.44
N THR A 76 -7.95 -17.96 12.39
CA THR A 76 -8.51 -18.28 11.06
C THR A 76 -7.99 -19.64 10.58
N GLY A 77 -8.87 -20.49 10.06
CA GLY A 77 -8.71 -21.94 9.84
C GLY A 77 -7.52 -22.43 8.98
N ALA A 78 -6.56 -21.57 8.66
CA ALA A 78 -5.21 -21.94 8.22
C ALA A 78 -4.25 -21.86 9.42
N SER A 79 -4.30 -22.85 10.32
CA SER A 79 -3.25 -23.00 11.33
C SER A 79 -1.93 -23.33 10.63
N PHE A 80 -0.96 -22.43 10.70
CA PHE A 80 0.39 -22.71 10.23
C PHE A 80 1.00 -23.77 11.13
N SER A 81 1.54 -24.83 10.53
CA SER A 81 2.31 -25.81 11.29
C SER A 81 3.62 -25.17 11.75
N LEU A 82 4.15 -25.62 12.89
CA LEU A 82 5.47 -25.18 13.36
C LEU A 82 6.56 -25.46 12.30
N ARG A 83 6.43 -26.55 11.54
CA ARG A 83 7.30 -26.87 10.39
C ARG A 83 7.29 -25.73 9.38
N ASP A 84 6.12 -25.30 8.93
CA ASP A 84 6.00 -24.25 7.90
C ASP A 84 6.58 -22.92 8.38
N LEU A 85 6.30 -22.53 9.63
CA LEU A 85 6.83 -21.30 10.23
C LEU A 85 8.35 -21.37 10.37
N ALA A 86 8.90 -22.50 10.78
CA ALA A 86 10.35 -22.71 10.88
C ALA A 86 11.02 -22.64 9.51
N GLN A 87 10.40 -23.18 8.45
CA GLN A 87 10.91 -23.05 7.09
C GLN A 87 10.91 -21.59 6.63
N VAL A 88 9.79 -20.87 6.82
CA VAL A 88 9.73 -19.43 6.48
C VAL A 88 10.81 -18.65 7.23
N TYR A 89 10.96 -18.88 8.53
CA TYR A 89 12.00 -18.24 9.32
C TYR A 89 13.40 -18.50 8.77
N ALA A 90 13.78 -19.77 8.66
CA ALA A 90 15.13 -20.16 8.30
C ALA A 90 15.52 -19.71 6.88
N LEU A 91 14.60 -19.83 5.91
CA LEU A 91 14.82 -19.39 4.52
C LEU A 91 15.01 -17.88 4.38
N ASN A 92 14.40 -17.08 5.28
CA ASN A 92 14.49 -15.62 5.23
C ASN A 92 15.63 -15.05 6.11
N LYS A 93 16.15 -15.82 7.07
CA LYS A 93 17.30 -15.40 7.90
C LYS A 93 18.52 -15.08 7.06
N ASP A 94 18.86 -15.95 6.12
CA ASP A 94 20.04 -15.76 5.26
C ASP A 94 19.89 -14.64 4.23
N ARG A 95 18.64 -14.21 3.99
CA ARG A 95 18.28 -13.16 3.03
C ARG A 95 18.32 -11.75 3.63
N CYS A 96 18.53 -11.63 4.94
CA CYS A 96 18.78 -10.33 5.55
C CYS A 96 20.14 -9.79 5.08
N PRO A 97 20.19 -8.56 4.50
CA PRO A 97 21.46 -7.97 4.07
C PRO A 97 22.32 -7.48 5.23
N VAL A 98 21.73 -7.27 6.41
CA VAL A 98 22.47 -6.86 7.61
C VAL A 98 22.47 -8.00 8.62
N LYS A 99 23.56 -8.76 8.64
CA LYS A 99 23.65 -10.03 9.39
C LYS A 99 23.39 -9.90 10.89
N SER A 100 23.71 -8.77 11.52
CA SER A 100 23.41 -8.51 12.93
C SER A 100 21.90 -8.45 13.25
N TYR A 101 21.05 -8.24 12.25
CA TYR A 101 19.60 -8.18 12.38
C TYR A 101 18.88 -9.37 11.76
N ALA A 102 19.61 -10.39 11.30
CA ALA A 102 19.04 -11.52 10.54
C ALA A 102 17.93 -12.26 11.31
N ALA A 103 18.09 -12.42 12.63
CA ALA A 103 17.12 -13.12 13.46
C ALA A 103 15.81 -12.33 13.61
N GLN A 104 15.88 -11.02 13.91
CA GLN A 104 14.70 -10.14 13.96
C GLN A 104 14.00 -10.03 12.59
N PHE A 105 14.78 -9.86 11.53
CA PHE A 105 14.28 -9.78 10.17
C PHE A 105 13.48 -11.03 9.76
N ALA A 106 14.05 -12.21 10.01
CA ALA A 106 13.39 -13.49 9.74
C ALA A 106 12.13 -13.68 10.60
N LEU A 107 12.19 -13.29 11.87
CA LEU A 107 11.06 -13.41 12.79
C LEU A 107 9.89 -12.54 12.34
N LEU A 108 10.17 -11.31 11.90
CA LEU A 108 9.15 -10.40 11.37
C LEU A 108 8.47 -10.94 10.11
N ARG A 109 9.25 -11.50 9.18
CA ARG A 109 8.70 -12.14 7.98
C ARG A 109 7.87 -13.38 8.30
N MET A 110 8.32 -14.21 9.24
CA MET A 110 7.58 -15.37 9.72
C MET A 110 6.25 -14.96 10.34
N GLU A 111 6.24 -13.93 11.20
CA GLU A 111 5.02 -13.41 11.83
C GLU A 111 4.07 -12.76 10.82
N ALA A 112 4.58 -12.02 9.83
CA ALA A 112 3.74 -11.50 8.75
C ALA A 112 3.13 -12.62 7.88
N ALA A 113 3.88 -13.67 7.58
CA ALA A 113 3.35 -14.85 6.91
C ALA A 113 2.26 -15.53 7.77
N ARG A 114 2.51 -15.70 9.08
CA ARG A 114 1.55 -16.24 10.05
C ARG A 114 0.29 -15.40 10.15
N ALA A 115 0.41 -14.08 10.05
CA ALA A 115 -0.71 -13.14 10.03
C ALA A 115 -1.54 -13.23 8.74
N GLY A 116 -1.11 -13.94 7.70
CA GLY A 116 -1.90 -14.12 6.48
C GLY A 116 -1.62 -13.11 5.37
N TRP A 117 -0.47 -12.45 5.41
CA TRP A 117 -0.07 -11.50 4.37
C TRP A 117 0.34 -12.15 3.04
N VAL A 118 0.56 -13.47 3.02
CA VAL A 118 0.95 -14.20 1.80
C VAL A 118 -0.24 -14.29 0.83
N ASP A 119 -0.08 -13.67 -0.33
CA ASP A 119 -0.91 -13.82 -1.52
C ASP A 119 -0.03 -13.94 -2.77
N ARG A 120 0.27 -15.20 -3.12
CA ARG A 120 1.14 -15.52 -4.26
C ARG A 120 0.56 -15.14 -5.62
N SER A 121 -0.74 -14.85 -5.70
CA SER A 121 -1.38 -14.52 -6.98
C SER A 121 -1.07 -13.11 -7.46
N THR A 122 -0.77 -12.21 -6.52
CA THR A 122 -0.56 -10.77 -6.78
C THR A 122 0.80 -10.25 -6.33
N GLN A 123 1.53 -11.00 -5.50
CA GLN A 123 2.82 -10.59 -4.94
C GLN A 123 4.01 -11.18 -5.72
N THR A 124 4.60 -10.36 -6.59
CA THR A 124 5.73 -10.76 -7.46
C THR A 124 7.06 -10.92 -6.71
N GLU A 125 7.18 -10.37 -5.50
CA GLU A 125 8.39 -10.43 -4.67
C GLU A 125 8.42 -11.62 -3.70
N ILE A 126 7.56 -12.62 -3.94
CA ILE A 126 7.62 -13.91 -3.28
C ILE A 126 8.27 -14.93 -4.21
N VAL A 127 9.29 -15.63 -3.70
CA VAL A 127 9.97 -16.72 -4.41
C VAL A 127 9.77 -18.04 -3.68
N LEU A 128 9.58 -19.09 -4.47
CA LEU A 128 9.63 -20.46 -3.99
C LEU A 128 11.07 -20.97 -4.05
N VAL A 129 11.52 -21.57 -2.95
CA VAL A 129 12.87 -22.11 -2.83
C VAL A 129 12.86 -23.52 -2.27
N GLU A 130 13.93 -24.27 -2.52
CA GLU A 130 14.11 -25.59 -1.91
C GLU A 130 14.03 -25.48 -0.38
N PRO A 131 13.16 -26.26 0.28
CA PRO A 131 13.05 -26.24 1.73
C PRO A 131 14.35 -26.75 2.36
N LEU A 132 14.66 -26.26 3.55
CA LEU A 132 15.73 -26.82 4.35
C LEU A 132 15.28 -28.16 4.95
N HIS A 133 16.23 -28.94 5.45
CA HIS A 133 15.87 -30.09 6.27
C HIS A 133 15.11 -29.62 7.53
N ASP A 134 13.95 -30.21 7.82
CA ASP A 134 13.03 -29.72 8.87
C ASP A 134 13.71 -29.58 10.24
N VAL A 135 14.55 -30.55 10.62
CA VAL A 135 15.31 -30.51 11.88
C VAL A 135 16.26 -29.30 11.93
N SER A 136 16.86 -28.93 10.79
CA SER A 136 17.75 -27.77 10.72
C SER A 136 16.95 -26.49 10.85
N ALA A 137 15.84 -26.34 10.11
CA ALA A 137 14.96 -25.18 10.19
C ALA A 137 14.41 -24.96 11.61
N LEU A 138 13.93 -26.02 12.24
CA LEU A 138 13.43 -26.00 13.63
C LEU A 138 14.53 -25.61 14.62
N ARG A 139 15.74 -26.17 14.45
CA ARG A 139 16.88 -25.83 15.33
C ARG A 139 17.27 -24.36 15.18
N THR A 140 17.33 -23.85 13.96
CA THR A 140 17.64 -22.43 13.70
C THR A 140 16.61 -21.53 14.40
N LEU A 141 15.31 -21.78 14.20
CA LEU A 141 14.26 -21.01 14.86
C LEU A 141 14.36 -21.08 16.39
N ALA A 142 14.49 -22.28 16.95
CA ALA A 142 14.53 -22.48 18.41
C ALA A 142 15.71 -21.76 19.08
N GLN A 143 16.90 -21.79 18.45
CA GLN A 143 18.09 -21.12 18.95
C GLN A 143 17.90 -19.60 19.04
N ASP A 144 17.32 -18.99 18.01
CA ASP A 144 17.12 -17.54 17.97
C ASP A 144 15.93 -17.07 18.83
N LEU A 145 14.88 -17.88 18.96
CA LEU A 145 13.71 -17.55 19.78
C LEU A 145 14.07 -17.41 21.26
N GLU A 146 15.01 -18.21 21.77
CA GLU A 146 15.45 -18.07 23.16
C GLU A 146 16.06 -16.68 23.42
N ALA A 147 16.86 -16.17 22.47
CA ALA A 147 17.46 -14.85 22.54
C ALA A 147 16.44 -13.71 22.31
N LEU A 148 15.42 -13.96 21.47
CA LEU A 148 14.41 -12.97 21.07
C LEU A 148 13.09 -13.07 21.83
N ARG A 149 13.01 -13.88 22.90
CA ARG A 149 11.76 -14.10 23.65
C ARG A 149 11.07 -12.81 24.10
N HIS A 150 11.86 -11.81 24.48
CA HIS A 150 11.39 -10.51 24.94
C HIS A 150 10.82 -9.62 23.82
N LYS A 151 11.01 -9.99 22.55
CA LYS A 151 10.50 -9.27 21.38
C LYS A 151 9.32 -9.95 20.69
N ILE A 152 8.83 -11.09 21.22
CA ILE A 152 7.78 -11.90 20.56
C ILE A 152 6.49 -11.09 20.38
N ASP A 153 6.04 -10.36 21.39
CA ASP A 153 4.82 -9.56 21.26
C ASP A 153 5.02 -8.32 20.38
N GLN A 154 6.24 -7.77 20.41
CA GLN A 154 6.66 -6.68 19.54
C GLN A 154 6.52 -7.09 18.06
N VAL A 155 7.14 -8.22 17.68
CA VAL A 155 7.17 -8.70 16.29
C VAL A 155 5.80 -9.13 15.77
N ARG A 156 4.93 -9.67 16.63
CA ARG A 156 3.56 -10.04 16.27
C ARG A 156 2.76 -8.82 15.82
N SER A 157 2.85 -7.74 16.58
CA SER A 157 2.11 -6.51 16.25
C SER A 157 2.73 -5.84 15.04
N LEU A 158 4.06 -5.77 14.93
CA LEU A 158 4.75 -5.20 13.76
C LEU A 158 4.41 -5.95 12.47
N GLY A 159 4.43 -7.29 12.50
CA GLY A 159 4.11 -8.13 11.34
C GLY A 159 2.69 -7.95 10.83
N TYR A 160 1.77 -7.49 11.69
CA TYR A 160 0.40 -7.15 11.31
C TYR A 160 0.24 -5.67 10.92
N LEU A 161 0.81 -4.73 11.69
CA LEU A 161 0.54 -3.31 11.57
C LEU A 161 1.40 -2.60 10.52
N ILE A 162 2.68 -2.98 10.33
CA ILE A 162 3.54 -2.30 9.34
C ILE A 162 2.90 -2.26 7.95
N PRO A 163 2.37 -3.36 7.40
CA PRO A 163 1.77 -3.31 6.06
C PRO A 163 0.53 -2.40 5.99
N LEU A 164 -0.23 -2.26 7.08
CA LEU A 164 -1.37 -1.33 7.16
C LEU A 164 -0.91 0.13 7.26
N ILE A 165 0.19 0.38 7.98
CA ILE A 165 0.78 1.72 8.07
C ILE A 165 1.41 2.11 6.73
N ALA A 166 2.05 1.16 6.03
CA ALA A 166 2.62 1.35 4.71
C ALA A 166 1.57 1.80 3.69
N GLU A 167 0.35 1.23 3.74
CA GLU A 167 -0.78 1.71 2.95
C GLU A 167 -1.06 3.19 3.21
N HIS A 168 -1.14 3.60 4.47
CA HIS A 168 -1.52 4.96 4.81
C HIS A 168 -0.46 5.96 4.35
N VAL A 169 0.83 5.62 4.58
CA VAL A 169 1.94 6.45 4.12
C VAL A 169 1.92 6.54 2.59
N LEU A 170 1.69 5.43 1.88
CA LEU A 170 1.56 5.46 0.43
C LEU A 170 0.39 6.34 -0.03
N ARG A 171 -0.79 6.19 0.58
CA ARG A 171 -2.00 6.93 0.20
C ARG A 171 -1.82 8.43 0.40
N THR A 172 -1.18 8.85 1.48
CA THR A 172 -0.97 10.27 1.82
C THR A 172 0.27 10.89 1.17
N LYS A 173 1.28 10.09 0.82
CA LYS A 173 2.48 10.57 0.11
C LYS A 173 2.42 10.39 -1.39
N GLY A 174 1.56 9.51 -1.88
CA GLY A 174 1.46 9.15 -3.29
C GLY A 174 2.65 8.34 -3.81
N HIS A 175 3.49 7.76 -2.95
CA HIS A 175 4.59 6.88 -3.34
C HIS A 175 5.06 5.99 -2.17
N TYR A 176 5.86 4.97 -2.48
CA TYR A 176 6.47 4.04 -1.53
C TYR A 176 7.79 4.57 -0.95
N TRP A 177 8.25 3.92 0.12
CA TRP A 177 9.55 4.18 0.74
C TRP A 177 10.66 4.39 -0.30
N SER A 178 11.35 5.51 -0.16
CA SER A 178 12.55 5.85 -0.94
C SER A 178 13.69 6.19 0.01
N THR A 179 14.89 5.69 -0.29
CA THR A 179 16.10 5.97 0.49
C THR A 179 16.41 7.47 0.55
N GLU A 180 16.10 8.24 -0.50
CA GLU A 180 16.30 9.69 -0.55
C GLU A 180 15.41 10.46 0.43
N GLN A 181 14.33 9.83 0.90
CA GLN A 181 13.34 10.42 1.80
C GLN A 181 13.19 9.59 3.09
N ALA A 182 14.18 8.76 3.41
CA ALA A 182 14.12 7.83 4.54
C ALA A 182 13.72 8.52 5.86
N ASP A 183 14.22 9.72 6.13
CA ASP A 183 13.89 10.47 7.34
C ASP A 183 12.41 10.88 7.38
N ILE A 184 11.86 11.32 6.24
CA ILE A 184 10.44 11.69 6.11
C ILE A 184 9.57 10.47 6.37
N TYR A 185 9.86 9.34 5.70
CA TYR A 185 9.11 8.11 5.91
C TYR A 185 9.21 7.65 7.37
N THR A 186 10.42 7.62 7.94
CA THR A 186 10.64 7.23 9.33
C THR A 186 9.84 8.10 10.30
N GLY A 187 9.79 9.42 10.07
CA GLY A 187 8.95 10.35 10.81
C GLY A 187 7.47 9.94 10.76
N HIS A 188 6.93 9.67 9.57
CA HIS A 188 5.52 9.28 9.43
C HIS A 188 5.18 7.95 10.10
N TYR A 189 6.03 6.92 9.96
CA TYR A 189 5.81 5.66 10.66
C TYR A 189 5.81 5.88 12.19
N ARG A 190 6.74 6.69 12.71
CA ARG A 190 6.82 7.04 14.13
C ARG A 190 5.55 7.74 14.62
N ASP A 191 5.12 8.79 13.93
CA ASP A 191 3.91 9.54 14.28
C ASP A 191 2.68 8.61 14.39
N ILE A 192 2.60 7.62 13.50
CA ILE A 192 1.49 6.66 13.47
C ILE A 192 1.59 5.65 14.63
N TYR A 193 2.79 5.16 14.95
CA TYR A 193 2.98 4.30 16.11
C TYR A 193 2.64 5.02 17.41
N GLU A 194 3.11 6.25 17.58
CA GLU A 194 2.78 7.09 18.73
C GLU A 194 1.27 7.31 18.83
N ALA A 195 0.62 7.65 17.72
CA ALA A 195 -0.84 7.80 17.67
C ALA A 195 -1.56 6.50 18.06
N CYS A 196 -1.03 5.34 17.64
CA CYS A 196 -1.56 4.01 17.99
C CYS A 196 -1.25 3.57 19.43
N LEU A 197 -0.54 4.37 20.22
CA LEU A 197 -0.03 4.02 21.55
C LEU A 197 0.90 2.79 21.51
N LEU A 198 1.76 2.77 20.50
CA LEU A 198 2.76 1.72 20.23
C LEU A 198 4.19 2.30 20.15
N PRO A 199 4.63 3.22 21.04
CA PRO A 199 5.97 3.81 20.96
C PRO A 199 7.09 2.78 21.19
N GLU A 200 6.86 1.72 21.97
CA GLU A 200 7.83 0.65 22.24
C GLU A 200 8.17 -0.22 21.02
N PHE A 201 7.47 0.00 19.91
CA PHE A 201 7.70 -0.68 18.65
C PHE A 201 8.79 0.01 17.80
N GLU A 202 9.26 1.19 18.25
CA GLU A 202 10.50 1.82 17.81
C GLU A 202 11.70 0.89 18.09
N ASP A 203 12.74 0.93 17.26
CA ASP A 203 14.00 0.18 17.42
C ASP A 203 13.97 -1.36 17.24
N TYR A 204 12.91 -1.95 16.70
CA TYR A 204 12.94 -3.39 16.37
C TYR A 204 14.00 -3.74 15.30
N LEU A 205 14.02 -2.95 14.21
CA LEU A 205 14.96 -2.98 13.10
C LEU A 205 15.28 -1.55 12.66
N PRO A 206 16.45 -1.29 12.04
CA PRO A 206 16.71 -0.05 11.32
C PRO A 206 15.62 0.28 10.29
N PRO A 207 15.27 1.56 10.06
CA PRO A 207 14.14 1.96 9.22
C PRO A 207 14.10 1.32 7.82
N ASP A 208 15.23 1.27 7.10
CA ASP A 208 15.28 0.65 5.77
C ASP A 208 15.00 -0.87 5.82
N LEU A 209 15.44 -1.56 6.88
CA LEU A 209 15.07 -2.96 7.08
C LEU A 209 13.60 -3.11 7.45
N LEU A 210 13.09 -2.25 8.34
CA LEU A 210 11.75 -2.37 8.92
C LEU A 210 10.65 -2.05 7.90
N TYR A 211 10.74 -0.89 7.26
CA TYR A 211 9.67 -0.31 6.44
C TYR A 211 9.75 -0.67 4.96
N HIS A 212 10.91 -1.15 4.52
CA HIS A 212 11.13 -1.52 3.13
C HIS A 212 11.52 -3.00 3.04
N GLN A 213 12.73 -3.38 3.42
CA GLN A 213 13.23 -4.69 3.04
C GLN A 213 12.49 -5.86 3.70
N ALA A 214 12.03 -5.75 4.95
CA ALA A 214 11.39 -6.87 5.65
C ALA A 214 10.00 -7.22 5.08
N LEU A 215 9.20 -6.22 4.73
CA LEU A 215 7.76 -6.39 4.49
C LEU A 215 7.24 -5.79 3.17
N HIS A 216 8.08 -5.18 2.34
CA HIS A 216 7.65 -4.63 1.03
C HIS A 216 7.01 -5.70 0.12
N TRP A 217 7.41 -6.97 0.25
CA TRP A 217 6.83 -8.10 -0.48
C TRP A 217 5.32 -8.30 -0.25
N THR A 218 4.76 -7.76 0.84
CA THR A 218 3.32 -7.82 1.11
C THR A 218 2.50 -7.04 0.06
N GLY A 219 3.12 -6.06 -0.59
CA GLY A 219 2.61 -5.42 -1.79
C GLY A 219 1.37 -4.52 -1.61
N PRO A 220 1.20 -3.51 -2.49
CA PRO A 220 0.12 -2.52 -2.39
C PRO A 220 -1.28 -3.11 -2.32
N SER A 221 -1.58 -4.04 -3.24
CA SER A 221 -2.95 -4.52 -3.43
C SER A 221 -3.46 -5.18 -2.16
N ARG A 222 -2.63 -6.02 -1.54
CA ARG A 222 -3.01 -6.78 -0.37
C ARG A 222 -3.16 -5.87 0.85
N GLN A 223 -2.22 -4.95 1.06
CA GLN A 223 -2.27 -3.95 2.13
C GLN A 223 -3.57 -3.14 2.08
N MET A 224 -3.91 -2.63 0.90
CA MET A 224 -5.10 -1.84 0.63
C MET A 224 -6.40 -2.62 0.88
N GLN A 225 -6.52 -3.83 0.33
CA GLN A 225 -7.72 -4.66 0.50
C GLN A 225 -7.93 -5.08 1.95
N VAL A 226 -6.84 -5.41 2.66
CA VAL A 226 -6.91 -5.77 4.08
C VAL A 226 -7.37 -4.58 4.91
N LEU A 227 -6.79 -3.39 4.72
CA LEU A 227 -7.23 -2.21 5.46
C LEU A 227 -8.73 -1.96 5.26
N LEU A 228 -9.19 -1.94 3.99
CA LEU A 228 -10.59 -1.70 3.64
C LEU A 228 -11.52 -2.73 4.29
N ALA A 229 -11.18 -4.02 4.20
CA ALA A 229 -11.97 -5.10 4.78
C ALA A 229 -12.03 -5.06 6.32
N GLN A 230 -11.07 -4.38 6.96
CA GLN A 230 -10.91 -4.40 8.41
C GLN A 230 -11.28 -3.09 9.13
N LEU A 231 -11.74 -2.05 8.40
CA LEU A 231 -12.14 -0.76 9.00
C LEU A 231 -13.15 -0.90 10.13
N GLN A 232 -14.08 -1.85 10.01
CA GLN A 232 -15.13 -2.08 11.00
C GLN A 232 -14.73 -3.10 12.08
N ILE A 233 -13.57 -3.75 11.97
CA ILE A 233 -13.16 -4.79 12.91
C ILE A 233 -12.60 -4.16 14.19
N PRO A 234 -13.01 -4.60 15.40
CA PRO A 234 -12.55 -4.01 16.66
C PRO A 234 -11.03 -4.03 16.88
N ARG A 235 -10.31 -5.00 16.32
CA ARG A 235 -8.86 -5.17 16.53
C ARG A 235 -7.99 -4.14 15.82
N LEU A 236 -8.50 -3.47 14.79
CA LEU A 236 -7.76 -2.42 14.10
C LEU A 236 -7.67 -1.20 15.03
N PRO A 237 -6.47 -0.68 15.36
CA PRO A 237 -6.33 0.49 16.20
C PRO A 237 -7.22 1.65 15.74
N GLY A 238 -7.92 2.29 16.68
CA GLY A 238 -8.78 3.45 16.40
C GLY A 238 -8.10 4.52 15.55
N PRO A 239 -6.84 4.91 15.83
CA PRO A 239 -6.10 5.85 14.99
C PRO A 239 -5.98 5.43 13.53
N LEU A 240 -5.70 4.14 13.24
CA LEU A 240 -5.65 3.64 11.86
C LEU A 240 -7.03 3.68 11.18
N LYS A 241 -8.13 3.48 11.92
CA LYS A 241 -9.49 3.69 11.38
C LYS A 241 -9.75 5.15 11.03
N THR A 242 -9.33 6.07 11.91
CA THR A 242 -9.46 7.50 11.66
C THR A 242 -8.66 7.90 10.42
N MET A 243 -7.39 7.48 10.35
CA MET A 243 -6.48 7.74 9.23
C MET A 243 -6.93 7.08 7.91
N ALA A 244 -7.74 6.02 7.97
CA ALA A 244 -8.35 5.46 6.78
C ALA A 244 -9.34 6.40 6.10
N SER A 245 -9.87 7.39 6.83
CA SER A 245 -10.75 8.43 6.29
C SER A 245 -9.97 9.57 5.62
N ASP A 246 -8.64 9.59 5.76
CA ASP A 246 -7.84 10.67 5.17
C ASP A 246 -7.92 10.62 3.63
N PRO A 247 -8.08 11.79 2.99
CA PRO A 247 -8.11 11.85 1.54
C PRO A 247 -6.74 11.44 0.97
N PRO A 248 -6.69 10.88 -0.25
CA PRO A 248 -5.44 10.50 -0.90
C PRO A 248 -4.63 11.75 -1.30
N ALA A 249 -3.32 11.60 -1.50
CA ALA A 249 -2.40 12.70 -1.83
C ALA A 249 -2.85 13.55 -3.03
N SER A 250 -3.50 12.92 -4.02
CA SER A 250 -4.07 13.62 -5.18
C SER A 250 -5.18 14.62 -4.83
N MET A 251 -5.72 14.54 -3.61
CA MET A 251 -6.78 15.41 -3.08
C MET A 251 -6.25 16.44 -2.08
N ASP A 252 -4.94 16.52 -1.85
CA ASP A 252 -4.33 17.40 -0.84
C ASP A 252 -4.69 18.87 -1.07
N LEU A 253 -4.60 19.34 -2.32
CA LEU A 253 -4.93 20.72 -2.67
C LEU A 253 -6.38 21.08 -2.32
N ILE A 254 -7.33 20.23 -2.72
CA ILE A 254 -8.76 20.44 -2.45
C ILE A 254 -9.01 20.38 -0.94
N SER A 255 -8.43 19.40 -0.26
CA SER A 255 -8.61 19.17 1.17
C SER A 255 -8.04 20.32 2.02
N ALA A 256 -6.83 20.78 1.68
CA ALA A 256 -6.21 21.94 2.31
C ALA A 256 -7.03 23.21 2.05
N THR A 257 -7.47 23.43 0.80
CA THR A 257 -8.28 24.61 0.45
C THR A 257 -9.62 24.61 1.19
N ALA A 258 -10.30 23.46 1.30
CA ALA A 258 -11.53 23.33 2.07
C ALA A 258 -11.32 23.65 3.56
N LYS A 259 -10.20 23.19 4.15
CA LYS A 259 -9.81 23.54 5.53
C LYS A 259 -9.56 25.06 5.68
N CYS A 260 -8.84 25.69 4.74
CA CYS A 260 -8.64 27.13 4.72
C CYS A 260 -9.97 27.90 4.62
N ILE A 261 -10.88 27.50 3.72
CA ILE A 261 -12.22 28.10 3.57
C ILE A 261 -13.00 28.06 4.89
N LYS A 262 -12.88 26.95 5.65
CA LYS A 262 -13.53 26.80 6.95
C LYS A 262 -12.93 27.75 8.00
N ALA A 263 -11.63 28.01 7.94
CA ALA A 263 -10.92 28.90 8.86
C ALA A 263 -11.05 30.40 8.55
N LEU A 264 -11.50 30.78 7.35
CA LEU A 264 -11.68 32.18 6.96
C LEU A 264 -12.65 32.93 7.88
N ARG A 265 -12.28 34.17 8.25
CA ARG A 265 -13.18 35.11 8.95
C ARG A 265 -14.41 35.39 8.10
N ILE A 266 -15.57 35.56 8.73
CA ILE A 266 -16.88 35.73 8.05
C ILE A 266 -16.85 36.83 6.97
N GLY A 267 -16.23 37.97 7.24
CA GLY A 267 -16.12 39.08 6.29
C GLY A 267 -15.27 38.74 5.05
N MET A 268 -14.15 38.05 5.23
CA MET A 268 -13.32 37.56 4.11
C MET A 268 -14.05 36.47 3.32
N LYS A 269 -14.74 35.57 4.03
CA LYS A 269 -15.52 34.48 3.43
C LYS A 269 -16.57 35.03 2.46
N ARG A 270 -17.34 36.06 2.87
CA ARG A 270 -18.34 36.72 2.01
C ARG A 270 -17.74 37.41 0.79
N LYS A 271 -16.58 38.06 0.94
CA LYS A 271 -15.89 38.74 -0.17
C LYS A 271 -15.37 37.74 -1.21
N LEU A 272 -14.76 36.66 -0.74
CA LEU A 272 -14.11 35.67 -1.60
C LEU A 272 -15.09 34.67 -2.22
N SER A 273 -16.20 34.35 -1.55
CA SER A 273 -17.24 33.45 -2.09
C SER A 273 -17.96 34.02 -3.31
N ALA A 274 -17.86 35.33 -3.57
CA ALA A 274 -18.38 35.95 -4.79
C ALA A 274 -17.49 35.69 -6.02
N THR A 275 -16.24 35.26 -5.81
CA THR A 275 -15.23 35.04 -6.85
C THR A 275 -14.87 33.57 -7.00
N TYR A 276 -14.96 32.79 -5.93
CA TYR A 276 -14.55 31.40 -5.89
C TYR A 276 -15.69 30.48 -5.47
N ASP A 277 -15.74 29.28 -6.06
CA ASP A 277 -16.77 28.29 -5.78
C ASP A 277 -16.45 27.47 -4.51
N PHE A 278 -16.72 28.07 -3.36
CA PHE A 278 -16.48 27.45 -2.06
C PHE A 278 -17.32 26.20 -1.84
N GLU A 279 -18.56 26.18 -2.35
CA GLU A 279 -19.45 25.03 -2.15
C GLU A 279 -18.98 23.83 -2.95
N LEU A 280 -18.51 24.03 -4.19
CA LEU A 280 -17.92 22.96 -4.99
C LEU A 280 -16.69 22.37 -4.29
N ILE A 281 -15.74 23.20 -3.85
CA ILE A 281 -14.52 22.72 -3.18
C ILE A 281 -14.87 21.95 -1.90
N LYS A 282 -15.76 22.48 -1.06
CA LYS A 282 -16.20 21.80 0.17
C LYS A 282 -16.95 20.51 -0.12
N SER A 283 -17.81 20.49 -1.13
CA SER A 283 -18.59 19.31 -1.49
C SER A 283 -17.71 18.18 -2.00
N VAL A 284 -16.72 18.49 -2.84
CA VAL A 284 -15.78 17.47 -3.35
C VAL A 284 -14.84 17.00 -2.24
N ALA A 285 -14.36 17.89 -1.37
CA ALA A 285 -13.58 17.50 -0.20
C ALA A 285 -14.36 16.54 0.72
N ALA A 286 -15.63 16.86 1.01
CA ALA A 286 -16.49 16.00 1.84
C ALA A 286 -16.81 14.65 1.17
N ALA A 287 -16.96 14.62 -0.16
CA ALA A 287 -17.14 13.37 -0.89
C ALA A 287 -15.88 12.48 -0.80
N ALA A 288 -14.69 13.07 -0.91
CA ALA A 288 -13.43 12.36 -0.78
C ALA A 288 -13.17 11.87 0.66
N GLU A 289 -13.55 12.64 1.68
CA GLU A 289 -13.47 12.20 3.09
C GLU A 289 -14.45 11.06 3.38
N LYS A 290 -15.61 11.03 2.70
CA LYS A 290 -16.60 9.96 2.85
C LYS A 290 -16.17 8.64 2.21
N ASP A 291 -15.47 8.71 1.07
CA ASP A 291 -14.98 7.53 0.35
C ASP A 291 -13.58 7.80 -0.24
N PRO A 292 -12.54 7.82 0.60
CA PRO A 292 -11.18 8.18 0.15
C PRO A 292 -10.58 7.16 -0.82
N PHE A 293 -11.04 5.90 -0.76
CA PHE A 293 -10.55 4.81 -1.60
C PHE A 293 -10.98 4.99 -3.06
N LYS A 294 -12.22 5.42 -3.29
CA LYS A 294 -12.75 5.72 -4.62
C LYS A 294 -11.96 6.83 -5.34
N TYR A 295 -11.52 7.85 -4.60
CA TYR A 295 -10.77 8.97 -5.17
C TYR A 295 -9.25 8.75 -5.19
N HIS A 296 -8.76 7.60 -4.72
CA HIS A 296 -7.36 7.23 -4.83
C HIS A 296 -7.03 6.88 -6.29
N LYS A 297 -5.87 7.34 -6.79
CA LYS A 297 -5.43 7.06 -8.18
C LYS A 297 -5.37 5.55 -8.51
N SER A 298 -5.10 4.75 -7.50
CA SER A 298 -5.05 3.28 -7.58
C SER A 298 -6.27 2.61 -6.95
N TYR A 299 -7.46 3.19 -7.08
CA TYR A 299 -8.73 2.66 -6.55
C TYR A 299 -8.93 1.17 -6.83
N PHE A 300 -8.49 0.68 -8.00
CA PHE A 300 -8.59 -0.72 -8.42
C PHE A 300 -7.88 -1.69 -7.48
N LEU A 301 -6.82 -1.24 -6.79
CA LEU A 301 -6.10 -2.05 -5.80
C LEU A 301 -6.94 -2.31 -4.54
N TYR A 302 -7.81 -1.38 -4.16
CA TYR A 302 -8.77 -1.56 -3.08
C TYR A 302 -9.96 -2.44 -3.49
N GLY A 303 -10.14 -2.71 -4.79
CA GLY A 303 -11.30 -3.42 -5.30
C GLY A 303 -12.58 -2.59 -5.25
N VAL A 304 -12.48 -1.26 -5.31
CA VAL A 304 -13.63 -0.34 -5.35
C VAL A 304 -13.87 0.17 -6.77
N ASP A 305 -15.09 0.62 -7.06
CA ASP A 305 -15.42 1.23 -8.34
C ASP A 305 -14.78 2.62 -8.48
N PRO A 306 -14.37 3.01 -9.71
CA PRO A 306 -13.87 4.36 -9.94
C PRO A 306 -14.96 5.43 -9.75
N PRO A 307 -14.57 6.71 -9.63
CA PRO A 307 -15.49 7.82 -9.80
C PRO A 307 -16.14 7.79 -11.19
N THR A 308 -17.43 8.09 -11.22
CA THR A 308 -18.21 8.25 -12.46
C THR A 308 -17.67 9.42 -13.29
N LYS A 309 -18.04 9.48 -14.58
CA LYS A 309 -17.64 10.58 -15.47
C LYS A 309 -18.05 11.95 -14.91
N ASP A 310 -19.23 12.05 -14.31
CA ASP A 310 -19.74 13.29 -13.72
C ASP A 310 -18.98 13.67 -12.44
N GLU A 311 -18.63 12.69 -11.61
CA GLU A 311 -17.79 12.91 -10.43
C GLU A 311 -16.38 13.37 -10.83
N LEU A 312 -15.79 12.79 -11.88
CA LEU A 312 -14.50 13.23 -12.41
C LEU A 312 -14.56 14.64 -13.00
N ALA A 313 -15.62 14.98 -13.73
CA ALA A 313 -15.80 16.33 -14.25
C ALA A 313 -15.96 17.36 -13.11
N THR A 314 -16.70 17.00 -12.08
CA THR A 314 -16.89 17.82 -10.86
C THR A 314 -15.57 17.98 -10.10
N LEU A 315 -14.81 16.89 -9.96
CA LEU A 315 -13.50 16.90 -9.33
C LEU A 315 -12.52 17.83 -10.08
N ARG A 316 -12.45 17.75 -11.41
CA ARG A 316 -11.58 18.64 -12.21
C ARG A 316 -11.92 20.11 -12.01
N LYS A 317 -13.20 20.46 -12.05
CA LYS A 317 -13.67 21.84 -11.78
C LYS A 317 -13.29 22.29 -10.35
N ALA A 318 -13.43 21.40 -9.37
CA ALA A 318 -13.04 21.70 -8.00
C ALA A 318 -11.52 21.90 -7.84
N MET A 319 -10.72 21.10 -8.56
CA MET A 319 -9.26 21.26 -8.59
C MET A 319 -8.85 22.60 -9.23
N GLU A 320 -9.46 22.97 -10.36
CA GLU A 320 -9.24 24.27 -11.00
C GLU A 320 -9.62 25.43 -10.06
N ALA A 321 -10.79 25.34 -9.41
CA ALA A 321 -11.23 26.33 -8.43
C ALA A 321 -10.27 26.43 -7.24
N ALA A 322 -9.79 25.30 -6.71
CA ALA A 322 -8.83 25.26 -5.61
C ALA A 322 -7.46 25.82 -6.03
N ALA A 323 -6.98 25.52 -7.24
CA ALA A 323 -5.74 26.07 -7.79
C ALA A 323 -5.80 27.60 -7.94
N ASN A 324 -6.94 28.12 -8.42
CA ASN A 324 -7.19 29.57 -8.50
C ASN A 324 -7.22 30.25 -7.12
N MET A 325 -7.53 29.49 -6.06
CA MET A 325 -7.46 29.95 -4.68
C MET A 325 -6.07 29.78 -4.04
N GLY A 326 -5.15 29.05 -4.68
CA GLY A 326 -3.77 28.85 -4.20
C GLY A 326 -3.05 30.13 -3.73
N PRO A 327 -3.25 31.31 -4.33
CA PRO A 327 -2.68 32.57 -3.83
C PRO A 327 -3.17 33.01 -2.44
N LEU A 328 -4.29 32.48 -1.93
CA LEU A 328 -4.85 32.82 -0.62
C LEU A 328 -4.16 32.10 0.55
N SER A 329 -3.37 31.05 0.29
CA SER A 329 -2.56 30.38 1.34
C SER A 329 -1.40 31.26 1.82
N GLN A 330 -1.08 32.35 1.11
CA GLN A 330 -0.13 33.38 1.55
C GLN A 330 -0.77 34.42 2.50
N TRP A 331 -2.08 34.36 2.73
CA TRP A 331 -2.86 35.33 3.52
C TRP A 331 -3.46 34.73 4.80
N ALA A 332 -3.19 33.45 5.06
CA ALA A 332 -3.51 32.75 6.30
C ALA A 332 -2.28 32.72 7.21
#